data_AF-A0A917A4H8-F1
#
_entry.id   AF-A0A917A4H8-F1
#
_cell.length_a   1.000
_cell.length_b   1.000
_cell.length_c   1.000
_cell.angle_alpha   90.00
_cell.angle_beta   90.00
_cell.angle_gamma   90.00
#
_symmetry.space_group_name_H-M   'P 1'
#
loop_
_entity.id
_entity.type
_entity.pdbx_description
1 polymer ?
#
loop_
_entity_poly.entity_id
_entity_poly.type
_entity_poly.pdbx_seq_one_letter_code
_entity_poly.pdbx_strand_id
1 'polypeptide(L)'
;MTDRSKRVEMLKEKLEQAQARLKSAEGEEKKRQRKEDDRRKYIHGGAFLAAMAKASPEDRKRLERFIDKHINRPTDRKFLGLEPLPASPGEKQ
;
A
#
# COMPACT_ATOMS: atom_id res chain seq x y z
N MET A 1 -26.60 38.19 23.92
CA MET A 1 -26.05 36.82 23.89
C MET A 1 -25.66 36.41 25.31
N THR A 2 -26.23 35.33 25.84
CA THR A 2 -25.95 34.83 27.19
C THR A 2 -24.56 34.20 27.26
N ASP A 3 -23.90 34.30 28.42
CA ASP A 3 -22.54 33.77 28.67
C ASP A 3 -22.40 32.27 28.32
N ARG A 4 -23.47 31.50 28.54
CA ARG A 4 -23.56 30.08 28.13
C ARG A 4 -23.44 29.88 26.62
N SER A 5 -24.01 30.77 25.81
CA SER A 5 -23.91 30.70 24.34
C SER A 5 -22.48 30.94 23.85
N LYS A 6 -21.75 31.87 24.49
CA LYS A 6 -20.33 32.11 24.18
C LYS A 6 -19.47 30.91 24.54
N ARG A 7 -19.76 30.25 25.67
CA ARG A 7 -19.04 29.05 26.10
C ARG A 7 -19.25 27.87 25.15
N VAL A 8 -20.45 27.70 24.61
CA VAL A 8 -20.72 26.68 23.58
C VAL A 8 -19.95 26.97 22.30
N GLU A 9 -19.89 28.21 21.85
CA GLU A 9 -19.16 28.57 20.63
C GLU A 9 -17.65 28.31 20.77
N MET A 10 -17.05 28.72 21.89
CA MET A 10 -15.65 28.43 22.19
C MET A 10 -15.35 26.92 22.25
N LEU A 11 -16.30 26.10 22.73
CA LEU A 11 -16.13 24.65 22.77
C LEU A 11 -16.23 24.04 21.37
N LYS A 12 -17.09 24.56 20.49
CA LYS A 12 -17.17 24.14 19.09
C LYS A 12 -15.89 24.46 18.32
N GLU A 13 -15.36 25.67 18.47
CA GLU A 13 -14.10 26.07 17.85
C GLU A 13 -12.94 25.15 18.29
N LYS A 14 -12.87 24.84 19.59
CA LYS A 14 -11.86 23.90 20.12
C LYS A 14 -12.04 22.49 19.56
N LEU A 15 -13.28 22.02 19.40
CA LEU A 15 -13.57 20.71 18.83
C LEU A 15 -13.13 20.64 17.36
N GLU A 16 -13.44 21.67 16.57
CA GLU A 16 -13.04 21.75 15.16
C GLU A 16 -11.50 21.77 15.03
N GLN A 17 -10.82 22.55 15.85
CA GLN A 17 -9.35 22.57 15.89
C GLN A 17 -8.77 21.20 16.27
N ALA A 18 -9.36 20.52 17.25
CA ALA A 18 -8.93 19.18 17.66
C ALA A 18 -9.14 18.14 16.55
N GLN A 19 -10.28 18.21 15.84
CA GLN A 19 -10.55 17.34 14.69
C GLN A 19 -9.58 17.56 13.54
N ALA A 20 -9.23 18.82 13.23
CA ALA A 20 -8.23 19.13 12.21
C ALA A 20 -6.85 18.55 12.57
N ARG A 21 -6.43 18.68 13.84
CA ARG A 21 -5.18 18.09 14.34
C ARG A 21 -5.18 16.56 14.25
N LEU A 22 -6.30 15.92 14.63
CA LEU A 22 -6.45 14.47 14.52
C LEU A 22 -6.29 14.00 13.08
N LYS A 23 -7.00 14.63 12.15
CA LYS A 23 -6.92 14.30 10.72
C LYS A 23 -5.49 14.48 10.16
N SER A 24 -4.77 15.50 10.61
CA SER A 24 -3.36 15.70 10.24
C SER A 24 -2.48 14.57 10.77
N ALA A 25 -2.61 14.22 12.06
CA ALA A 25 -1.84 13.16 12.68
C ALA A 25 -2.12 11.78 12.04
N GLU A 26 -3.38 11.46 11.76
CA GLU A 26 -3.75 10.24 11.02
C GLU A 26 -3.17 10.22 9.61
N GLY A 27 -3.12 11.39 8.94
CA GLY A 27 -2.52 11.54 7.62
C GLY A 27 -1.02 11.28 7.64
N GLU A 28 -0.32 11.80 8.64
CA GLU A 28 1.11 11.56 8.85
C GLU A 28 1.42 10.10 9.15
N GLU A 29 0.62 9.48 10.01
CA GLU A 29 0.78 8.07 10.36
C GLU A 29 0.53 7.16 9.15
N LYS A 30 -0.51 7.42 8.35
CA LYS A 30 -0.74 6.70 7.09
C LYS A 30 0.41 6.88 6.10
N LYS A 31 0.99 8.09 6.01
CA LYS A 31 2.17 8.33 5.16
C LYS A 31 3.39 7.53 5.66
N ARG A 32 3.60 7.48 6.98
CA ARG A 32 4.68 6.69 7.59
C ARG A 32 4.51 5.20 7.29
N GLN A 33 3.32 4.66 7.50
CA GLN A 33 3.00 3.26 7.23
C GLN A 33 3.22 2.90 5.75
N ARG A 34 2.81 3.76 4.81
CA ARG A 34 3.07 3.55 3.38
C ARG A 34 4.57 3.52 3.07
N LYS A 35 5.35 4.48 3.61
CA LYS A 35 6.80 4.51 3.43
C LYS A 35 7.48 3.25 3.99
N GLU A 36 7.04 2.77 5.14
CA GLU A 36 7.57 1.55 5.75
C GLU A 36 7.22 0.30 4.94
N ASP A 37 6.00 0.22 4.44
CA ASP A 37 5.55 -0.88 3.59
C ASP A 37 6.30 -0.89 2.23
N ASP A 38 6.47 0.28 1.60
CA ASP A 38 7.26 0.42 0.37
C ASP A 38 8.72 0.05 0.60
N ARG A 39 9.31 0.48 1.73
CA ARG A 39 10.68 0.10 2.11
C ARG A 39 10.80 -1.41 2.34
N ARG A 40 9.81 -2.03 2.99
CA ARG A 40 9.75 -3.48 3.19
C ARG A 40 9.74 -4.21 1.85
N LYS A 41 8.85 -3.82 0.93
CA LYS A 41 8.77 -4.40 -0.42
C LYS A 41 10.08 -4.24 -1.19
N TYR A 42 10.71 -3.08 -1.11
CA TYR A 42 11.99 -2.81 -1.78
C TYR A 42 13.12 -3.72 -1.26
N ILE A 43 13.26 -3.84 0.07
CA ILE A 43 14.29 -4.69 0.69
C ILE A 43 14.08 -6.16 0.30
N HIS A 44 12.84 -6.68 0.43
CA HIS A 44 12.57 -8.06 0.07
C HIS A 44 12.71 -8.32 -1.43
N GLY A 45 12.28 -7.39 -2.28
CA GLY A 45 12.44 -7.49 -3.73
C GLY A 45 13.92 -7.54 -4.14
N GLY A 46 14.75 -6.64 -3.59
CA GLY A 46 16.19 -6.65 -3.83
C GLY A 46 16.87 -7.93 -3.33
N ALA A 47 16.51 -8.39 -2.12
CA ALA A 47 17.03 -9.64 -1.56
C ALA A 47 16.63 -10.86 -2.40
N PHE A 48 15.39 -10.91 -2.91
CA PHE A 48 14.92 -11.97 -3.79
C PHE A 48 15.70 -12.00 -5.11
N LEU A 49 15.90 -10.85 -5.76
CA LEU A 49 16.68 -10.77 -7.01
C LEU A 49 18.14 -11.22 -6.79
N ALA A 50 18.74 -10.82 -5.66
CA ALA A 50 20.10 -11.24 -5.30
C ALA A 50 20.19 -12.76 -5.04
N ALA A 51 19.17 -13.35 -4.42
CA ALA A 51 19.10 -14.80 -4.20
C ALA A 51 18.94 -15.56 -5.54
N MET A 52 18.07 -15.06 -6.43
CA MET A 52 17.83 -15.63 -7.75
C MET A 52 19.07 -15.63 -8.64
N ALA A 53 19.92 -14.62 -8.54
CA ALA A 53 21.19 -14.55 -9.27
C ALA A 53 22.19 -15.65 -8.85
N LYS A 54 22.07 -16.19 -7.63
CA LYS A 54 22.93 -17.25 -7.07
C LYS A 54 22.30 -18.63 -7.14
N ALA A 55 21.02 -18.73 -7.47
CA ALA A 55 20.28 -19.98 -7.49
C ALA A 55 20.67 -20.86 -8.69
N SER A 56 20.46 -22.17 -8.54
CA SER A 56 20.55 -23.09 -9.68
C SER A 56 19.52 -22.71 -10.76
N PRO A 57 19.75 -23.02 -12.04
CA PRO A 57 18.78 -22.72 -13.10
C PRO A 57 17.40 -23.35 -12.85
N GLU A 58 17.34 -24.51 -12.20
CA GLU A 58 16.10 -25.19 -11.86
C GLU A 58 15.33 -24.49 -10.74
N ASP A 59 16.01 -24.17 -9.63
CA ASP A 59 15.42 -23.45 -8.51
C ASP A 59 14.94 -22.06 -8.93
N ARG A 60 15.73 -21.38 -9.77
CA ARG A 60 15.38 -20.09 -10.36
C ARG A 60 14.06 -20.18 -11.11
N LYS A 61 13.94 -21.12 -12.06
CA LYS A 61 12.69 -21.35 -12.81
C LYS A 61 11.51 -21.70 -11.91
N ARG A 62 11.73 -22.47 -10.83
CA ARG A 62 10.68 -22.80 -9.85
C ARG A 62 10.18 -21.54 -9.12
N LEU A 63 11.11 -20.68 -8.67
CA LEU A 63 10.81 -19.46 -7.95
C LEU A 63 10.16 -18.39 -8.84
N GLU A 64 10.64 -18.21 -10.08
CA GLU A 64 10.01 -17.35 -11.10
C GLU A 64 8.55 -17.75 -11.29
N ARG A 65 8.27 -19.02 -11.62
CA ARG A 65 6.89 -19.51 -11.79
C ARG A 65 6.03 -19.35 -10.55
N PHE A 66 6.62 -19.42 -9.36
CA PHE A 66 5.88 -19.23 -8.11
C PHE A 66 5.47 -17.77 -7.93
N ILE A 67 6.41 -16.83 -8.13
CA ILE A 67 6.16 -15.39 -7.98
C ILE A 67 5.25 -14.86 -9.09
N ASP A 68 5.40 -15.33 -10.33
CA ASP A 68 4.58 -14.91 -11.48
C ASP A 68 3.08 -15.16 -11.27
N LYS A 69 2.72 -16.16 -10.46
CA LYS A 69 1.31 -16.45 -10.09
C LYS A 69 0.70 -15.39 -9.17
N HIS A 70 1.53 -14.63 -8.45
CA HIS A 70 1.09 -13.58 -7.54
C HIS A 70 1.07 -12.19 -8.17
N ILE A 71 1.59 -12.04 -9.40
CA ILE A 71 1.55 -10.79 -10.15
C ILE A 71 0.22 -10.73 -10.91
N ASN A 72 -0.80 -10.13 -10.30
CA ASN A 72 -2.16 -10.13 -10.84
C ASN A 72 -2.45 -8.94 -11.76
N ARG A 73 -1.77 -7.81 -11.54
CA ARG A 73 -2.10 -6.56 -12.22
C ARG A 73 -1.70 -6.65 -13.71
N PRO A 74 -2.63 -6.44 -14.67
CA PRO A 74 -2.35 -6.63 -16.10
C PRO A 74 -1.21 -5.76 -16.63
N THR A 75 -1.08 -4.53 -16.14
CA THR A 75 0.01 -3.61 -16.51
C THR A 75 1.38 -4.16 -16.11
N ASP A 76 1.46 -4.78 -14.93
CA ASP A 76 2.70 -5.28 -14.35
C ASP A 76 3.09 -6.59 -15.04
N ARG A 77 2.11 -7.45 -15.33
CA ARG A 77 2.31 -8.64 -16.16
C ARG A 77 2.83 -8.29 -17.54
N LYS A 78 2.22 -7.29 -18.20
CA LYS A 78 2.68 -6.79 -19.51
C LYS A 78 4.10 -6.23 -19.43
N PHE A 79 4.41 -5.44 -18.41
CA PHE A 79 5.75 -4.89 -18.20
C PHE A 79 6.81 -5.99 -18.01
N LEU A 80 6.47 -7.06 -17.33
CA LEU A 80 7.35 -8.20 -17.06
C LEU A 80 7.35 -9.27 -18.17
N GLY A 81 6.56 -9.10 -19.24
CA GLY A 81 6.44 -10.07 -20.33
C GLY A 81 5.73 -11.36 -19.92
N LEU A 82 4.90 -11.33 -18.88
CA LEU A 82 4.12 -12.47 -18.42
C LEU A 82 2.81 -12.61 -19.22
N GLU A 83 2.41 -13.85 -19.47
CA GLU A 83 1.13 -14.17 -20.12
C GLU A 83 -0.04 -13.51 -19.37
N PRO A 84 -1.02 -12.90 -20.05
CA PRO A 84 -2.20 -12.36 -19.40
C PRO A 84 -2.91 -13.44 -18.57
N LEU A 85 -3.37 -13.09 -17.36
CA LEU A 85 -4.24 -14.01 -16.64
C LEU A 85 -5.58 -14.09 -17.37
N PRO A 86 -6.22 -15.28 -17.44
CA PRO A 86 -7.56 -15.39 -17.98
C PRO A 86 -8.47 -14.48 -17.16
N ALA A 87 -9.37 -13.76 -17.84
CA ALA A 87 -10.34 -12.91 -17.17
C ALA A 87 -11.10 -13.76 -16.16
N SER A 88 -10.96 -13.43 -14.88
CA SER A 88 -11.71 -14.13 -13.83
C SER A 88 -13.20 -13.91 -14.10
N PRO A 89 -14.04 -14.95 -14.17
CA PRO A 89 -15.48 -14.80 -14.22
C PRO A 89 -15.97 -14.26 -12.86
N GLY A 90 -15.86 -12.95 -12.63
CA GLY A 90 -16.20 -12.39 -11.32
C GLY A 90 -16.23 -10.86 -11.18
N GLU A 91 -15.56 -10.08 -12.03
CA GLU A 91 -15.66 -8.60 -11.94
C GLU A 91 -16.63 -8.07 -13.00
N LYS A 92 -17.94 -8.22 -12.71
CA LYS A 92 -18.96 -7.32 -13.24
C LYS A 92 -19.25 -6.25 -12.19
N GLN A 93 -19.08 -4.99 -12.62
CA GLN A 93 -19.55 -3.72 -12.07
C GLN A 93 -18.81 -3.15 -10.86
#